data_AF-A0A9P2I552-F1
#
_entry.id   AF-A0A9P2I552-F1
#
_cell.length_a   1.000
_cell.length_b   1.000
_cell.length_c   1.000
_cell.angle_alpha   90.00
_cell.angle_beta   90.00
_cell.angle_gamma   90.00
#
_symmetry.space_group_name_H-M   'P 1'
#
loop_
_entity.id
_entity.type
_entity.pdbx_description
1 polymer ?
#
loop_
_entity_poly.entity_id
_entity_poly.type
_entity_poly.pdbx_seq_one_letter_code
_entity_poly.pdbx_strand_id
1 'polypeptide(L)'
;MKKTLLAALFLSLTACTDPDSARKALEVNGYTNIQIRGYAGLMCSKDDTYSTKFTAISPAGHSVSGAVCSGLLKAATIRIDV
;
A
#
# COMPACT_ATOMS: atom_id res chain seq x y z
N MET A 1 -32.36 10.80 -3.67
CA MET A 1 -31.40 10.71 -4.79
C MET A 1 -30.06 11.43 -4.54
N LYS A 2 -29.93 12.35 -3.56
CA LYS A 2 -28.64 13.00 -3.22
C LYS A 2 -27.72 12.18 -2.28
N LYS A 3 -28.30 11.30 -1.44
CA LYS A 3 -27.56 10.53 -0.42
C LYS A 3 -26.79 9.32 -0.99
N THR A 4 -27.19 8.82 -2.16
CA THR A 4 -26.56 7.66 -2.82
C THR A 4 -25.23 8.01 -3.52
N LEU A 5 -25.02 9.27 -3.91
CA LEU A 5 -23.76 9.73 -4.51
C LEU A 5 -22.59 9.81 -3.51
N LEU A 6 -22.85 10.10 -2.23
CA LEU A 6 -21.80 10.16 -1.21
C LEU A 6 -21.24 8.79 -0.83
N ALA A 7 -22.05 7.73 -0.88
CA ALA A 7 -21.59 6.38 -0.55
C ALA A 7 -20.63 5.81 -1.61
N ALA A 8 -20.84 6.13 -2.89
CA ALA A 8 -19.95 5.72 -3.98
C ALA A 8 -18.56 6.38 -3.88
N LEU A 9 -18.48 7.61 -3.37
CA LEU A 9 -17.22 8.33 -3.20
C LEU A 9 -16.35 7.74 -2.08
N PHE A 10 -16.95 7.17 -1.02
CA PHE A 10 -16.20 6.49 0.04
C PHE A 10 -15.67 5.11 -0.40
N LEU A 11 -16.39 4.41 -1.28
CA LEU A 11 -15.98 3.11 -1.81
C LEU A 11 -14.79 3.21 -2.78
N SER A 12 -14.59 4.37 -3.42
CA SER A 12 -13.42 4.61 -4.27
C SER A 12 -12.10 4.78 -3.51
N LEU A 13 -12.12 5.03 -2.19
CA LEU A 13 -10.86 5.13 -1.42
C LEU A 13 -10.27 3.76 -1.04
N THR A 14 -11.08 2.69 -0.99
CA THR A 14 -10.58 1.34 -0.70
C THR A 14 -9.96 0.67 -1.91
N ALA A 15 -10.36 1.06 -3.12
CA ALA A 15 -9.80 0.55 -4.37
C ALA A 15 -8.35 1.03 -4.65
N CYS A 16 -7.83 1.92 -3.79
CA CYS A 16 -6.49 2.52 -3.91
C CYS A 16 -5.43 1.76 -3.08
N THR A 17 -5.81 0.73 -2.32
CA THR A 17 -4.89 -0.06 -1.48
C THR A 17 -5.12 -1.55 -1.66
N ASP A 18 -4.05 -2.33 -1.62
CA ASP A 18 -4.08 -3.78 -1.50
C ASP A 18 -3.21 -4.20 -0.29
N PRO A 19 -3.82 -4.35 0.90
CA PRO A 19 -3.08 -4.64 2.14
C PRO A 19 -2.51 -6.07 2.17
N ASP A 20 -3.20 -7.04 1.57
CA ASP A 20 -2.81 -8.44 1.62
C ASP A 20 -1.63 -8.70 0.68
N SER A 21 -1.69 -8.20 -0.56
CA SER A 21 -0.56 -8.29 -1.48
C SER A 21 0.65 -7.49 -0.99
N ALA A 22 0.42 -6.31 -0.38
CA ALA A 22 1.49 -5.51 0.20
C ALA A 22 2.19 -6.26 1.34
N ARG A 23 1.42 -6.83 2.27
CA ARG A 23 1.97 -7.65 3.36
C ARG A 23 2.75 -8.84 2.81
N LYS A 24 2.18 -9.56 1.83
CA LYS A 24 2.86 -10.71 1.23
C LYS A 24 4.19 -10.31 0.58
N ALA A 25 4.20 -9.20 -0.16
CA ALA A 25 5.41 -8.67 -0.78
C ALA A 25 6.48 -8.31 0.26
N LEU A 26 6.10 -7.71 1.39
CA LEU A 26 7.02 -7.39 2.48
C LEU A 26 7.57 -8.66 3.16
N GLU A 27 6.71 -9.64 3.45
CA GLU A 27 7.11 -10.90 4.10
C GLU A 27 8.10 -11.70 3.24
N VAL A 28 7.85 -11.85 1.94
CA VAL A 28 8.77 -12.59 1.05
C VAL A 28 10.11 -11.88 0.85
N ASN A 29 10.17 -10.58 1.15
CA ASN A 29 11.41 -9.79 1.15
C ASN A 29 12.07 -9.72 2.54
N GLY A 30 11.59 -10.47 3.53
CA GLY A 30 12.22 -10.59 4.85
C GLY A 30 11.92 -9.46 5.83
N TYR A 31 10.91 -8.63 5.54
CA TYR A 31 10.44 -7.62 6.50
C TYR A 31 9.66 -8.30 7.63
N THR A 32 9.77 -7.75 8.83
CA THR A 32 9.07 -8.25 10.03
C THR A 32 8.34 -7.11 10.74
N ASN A 33 7.49 -7.44 11.74
CA ASN A 33 6.68 -6.45 12.45
C ASN A 33 5.90 -5.50 11.49
N ILE A 34 5.33 -6.08 10.43
CA ILE A 34 4.68 -5.33 9.35
C ILE A 34 3.34 -4.78 9.84
N GLN A 35 3.21 -3.46 9.77
CA GLN A 35 1.97 -2.75 10.01
C GLN A 35 1.58 -2.01 8.74
N ILE A 36 0.45 -2.43 8.15
CA ILE A 36 -0.12 -1.73 7.01
C ILE A 36 -0.84 -0.48 7.51
N ARG A 37 -0.54 0.66 6.88
CA ARG A 37 -1.14 1.97 7.12
C ARG A 37 -1.85 2.32 5.81
N GLY A 38 -3.13 2.71 5.82
CA GLY A 38 -4.00 2.77 4.62
C GLY A 38 -3.39 3.19 3.28
N TYR A 39 -3.77 4.36 2.75
CA TYR A 39 -3.36 4.80 1.42
C TYR A 39 -2.06 5.60 1.45
N ALA A 40 -1.12 5.26 0.55
CA ALA A 40 0.18 5.91 0.40
C ALA A 40 0.21 7.02 -0.67
N GLY A 41 -0.95 7.56 -1.07
CA GLY A 41 -1.03 8.84 -1.79
C GLY A 41 -0.10 8.95 -2.99
N LEU A 42 0.83 9.90 -2.92
CA LEU A 42 1.77 10.29 -3.97
C LEU A 42 3.07 9.46 -4.02
N MET A 43 3.21 8.41 -3.20
CA MET A 43 4.45 7.60 -3.21
C MET A 43 4.58 6.68 -4.43
N CYS A 44 3.48 6.39 -5.12
CA CYS A 44 3.43 5.49 -6.27
C CYS A 44 3.23 6.27 -7.58
N SER A 45 3.59 5.66 -8.71
CA SER A 45 3.37 6.29 -10.02
C SER A 45 1.87 6.42 -10.29
N LYS A 46 1.49 7.35 -11.18
CA LYS A 46 0.10 7.45 -11.68
C LYS A 46 -0.37 6.18 -12.36
N ASP A 47 0.57 5.33 -12.79
CA ASP A 47 0.29 4.07 -13.45
C ASP A 47 0.14 2.89 -12.48
N ASP A 48 0.32 3.10 -11.17
CA ASP A 48 0.11 2.10 -10.12
C ASP A 48 -1.33 2.18 -9.61
N THR A 49 -2.03 1.04 -9.58
CA THR A 49 -3.45 0.97 -9.16
C THR A 49 -3.59 1.01 -7.63
N TYR A 50 -2.59 0.48 -6.93
CA TYR A 50 -2.58 0.34 -5.48
C TYR A 50 -1.33 1.00 -4.90
N SER A 51 -1.53 1.71 -3.80
CA SER A 51 -0.49 2.39 -3.03
C SER A 51 -0.78 2.16 -1.55
N THR A 52 -0.18 1.11 -1.00
CA THR A 52 -0.41 0.67 0.39
C THR A 52 0.74 1.14 1.27
N LYS A 53 0.47 2.00 2.26
CA LYS A 53 1.53 2.48 3.18
C LYS A 53 1.87 1.38 4.20
N PHE A 54 3.11 1.33 4.68
CA PHE A 54 3.51 0.41 5.74
C PHE A 54 4.57 1.00 6.67
N THR A 55 4.70 0.38 7.84
CA THR A 55 5.87 0.47 8.73
C THR A 55 6.30 -0.96 9.05
N ALA A 56 7.60 -1.25 9.05
CA ALA A 56 8.13 -2.58 9.32
C ALA A 56 9.57 -2.50 9.83
N ILE A 57 10.10 -3.64 10.31
CA ILE A 57 11.52 -3.85 10.50
C ILE A 57 12.09 -4.47 9.22
N SER A 58 13.09 -3.83 8.63
CA SER A 58 13.78 -4.32 7.44
C SER A 58 14.60 -5.57 7.74
N PRO A 59 15.02 -6.34 6.71
CA PRO A 59 15.93 -7.47 6.90
C PRO A 59 17.25 -7.11 7.58
N ALA A 60 17.67 -5.84 7.48
CA ALA A 60 18.85 -5.30 8.15
C ALA A 60 18.60 -4.92 9.62
N GLY A 61 17.38 -5.07 10.13
CA GLY A 61 17.01 -4.79 11.52
C GLY A 61 16.59 -3.34 11.79
N HIS A 62 16.42 -2.51 10.76
CA HIS A 62 16.02 -1.11 10.93
C HIS A 62 14.51 -0.93 10.87
N SER A 63 13.95 -0.07 11.72
CA SER A 63 12.59 0.41 11.54
C SER A 63 12.52 1.31 10.31
N VAL A 64 11.62 0.98 9.38
CA VAL A 64 11.43 1.73 8.14
C VAL A 64 9.94 1.91 7.86
N SER A 65 9.58 3.00 7.20
CA SER A 65 8.30 3.15 6.55
C SER A 65 8.42 3.13 5.02
N GLY A 66 7.27 3.08 4.36
CA GLY A 66 7.22 3.22 2.92
C GLY A 66 5.84 2.94 2.35
N ALA A 67 5.84 2.67 1.05
CA ALA A 67 4.67 2.22 0.31
C ALA A 67 5.00 0.98 -0.51
N VAL A 68 4.04 0.05 -0.59
CA VAL A 68 4.04 -0.96 -1.63
C VAL A 68 3.14 -0.48 -2.76
N CYS A 69 3.76 -0.25 -3.92
CA CYS A 69 3.09 0.15 -5.15
C CYS A 69 2.83 -1.08 -6.00
N SER A 70 1.59 -1.32 -6.41
CA SER A 70 1.25 -2.42 -7.31
C SER A 70 0.13 -2.03 -8.27
N GLY A 71 -0.12 -2.85 -9.29
CA GLY A 71 -1.26 -2.67 -10.18
C GLY A 71 -1.91 -4.00 -10.49
N LEU A 72 -3.13 -4.00 -11.03
CA LEU A 72 -3.90 -5.21 -11.34
C LEU A 72 -3.11 -6.25 -12.17
N LEU A 73 -2.21 -5.80 -13.03
CA LEU A 73 -1.32 -6.63 -13.85
C LEU A 73 0.17 -6.26 -13.67
N LYS A 74 0.52 -5.51 -12.61
CA LYS A 74 1.89 -5.03 -12.38
C LYS A 74 2.46 -5.65 -11.12
N ALA A 75 3.75 -6.01 -11.20
CA ALA A 75 4.51 -6.48 -10.06
C ALA A 75 4.53 -5.45 -8.92
N ALA A 76 4.62 -5.93 -7.68
CA ALA A 76 4.71 -5.07 -6.50
C ALA A 76 6.12 -4.49 -6.35
N THR A 77 6.21 -3.18 -6.11
CA THR A 77 7.45 -2.47 -5.82
C THR A 77 7.41 -1.93 -4.40
N ILE A 78 8.40 -2.29 -3.58
CA ILE A 78 8.57 -1.73 -2.23
C ILE A 78 9.37 -0.44 -2.35
N ARG A 79 8.73 0.70 -2.05
CA ARG A 79 9.38 2.00 -1.98
C ARG A 79 9.55 2.39 -0.53
N ILE A 80 10.80 2.56 -0.11
CA ILE A 80 11.15 2.97 1.24
C ILE A 80 11.18 4.49 1.29
N ASP A 81 10.46 5.05 2.25
CA ASP A 81 10.54 6.48 2.59
C ASP A 81 11.47 6.74 3.79
N VAL A 82 11.82 5.67 4.54
CA VAL A 82 12.58 5.62 5.80
C VAL A 82 12.15 6.67 6.83
#